data_AF-A0AAJ2JTU4-F1
#
_entry.id   AF-A0AAJ2JTU4-F1
#
_cell.length_a   1.000
_cell.length_b   1.000
_cell.length_c   1.000
_cell.angle_alpha   90.00
_cell.angle_beta   90.00
_cell.angle_gamma   90.00
#
_symmetry.space_group_name_H-M   'P 1'
#
loop_
_entity.id
_entity.type
_entity.pdbx_description
1 polymer ?
#
loop_
_entity_poly.entity_id
_entity_poly.type
_entity_poly.pdbx_seq_one_letter_code
_entity_poly.pdbx_strand_id
1 'polypeptide(L)'
;MSEKGADIRMKWLRKRKQADEVEANEATPNLAVHNQDETVANNEAKYIDDKKTSSEWPERAVPVATDEPILEVRGVERTFQVGSEKLHVLKGINMQVNPGQLVMLKGRSGSGKTTLLNMLGGLDLPTKGEIYFRGEELSSWSDNKRTFTRRNDIGFIFQAFALMPLLSAYENVELSLRMANIPRHLWKERVQHCLELVGLGKRMKHRPFEMSGGEQQRVAIAKSIAHKPLLLLADEPTAELDSQMGAQVMGVFRQIIRSEKIAICMTTHDPTILEVADHVYEMVDGKFIS
;
A
#
# COMPACT_ATOMS: atom_id res chain seq x y z
N MET A 1 22.68 -24.57 -41.38
CA MET A 1 22.88 -23.66 -40.23
C MET A 1 24.19 -24.09 -39.57
N SER A 2 25.21 -23.24 -39.61
CA SER A 2 26.62 -23.65 -39.56
C SER A 2 27.18 -23.87 -38.14
N GLU A 3 28.07 -24.86 -38.03
CA GLU A 3 28.81 -25.31 -36.83
C GLU A 3 29.69 -24.23 -36.14
N LYS A 4 29.73 -22.99 -36.65
CA LYS A 4 30.54 -21.90 -36.07
C LYS A 4 29.92 -21.26 -34.82
N GLY A 5 28.64 -21.49 -34.53
CA GLY A 5 27.96 -20.92 -33.36
C GLY A 5 28.16 -21.68 -32.04
N ALA A 6 28.43 -22.99 -32.10
CA ALA A 6 28.60 -23.83 -30.91
C ALA A 6 30.00 -23.67 -30.27
N ASP A 7 31.02 -23.42 -31.09
CA ASP A 7 32.43 -23.34 -30.66
C ASP A 7 32.73 -22.03 -29.87
N ILE A 8 32.03 -20.95 -30.19
CA ILE A 8 32.17 -19.65 -29.49
C ILE A 8 31.56 -19.73 -28.07
N ARG A 9 30.46 -20.49 -27.90
CA ARG A 9 29.76 -20.64 -26.61
C ARG A 9 30.57 -21.51 -25.63
N MET A 10 31.30 -22.50 -26.13
CA MET A 10 32.20 -23.35 -25.32
C MET A 10 33.50 -22.65 -24.92
N LYS A 11 34.07 -21.79 -25.77
CA LYS A 11 35.22 -20.94 -25.39
C LYS A 11 34.87 -19.94 -24.28
N TRP A 12 33.65 -19.41 -24.26
CA TRP A 12 33.19 -18.48 -23.22
C TRP A 12 32.99 -19.16 -21.85
N LEU A 13 32.46 -20.40 -21.84
CA LEU A 13 32.25 -21.17 -20.61
C LEU A 13 33.57 -21.65 -19.96
N ARG A 14 34.60 -21.98 -20.77
CA ARG A 14 35.93 -22.35 -20.27
C ARG A 14 36.68 -21.17 -19.63
N LYS A 15 36.56 -19.96 -20.19
CA LYS A 15 37.22 -18.76 -19.68
C LYS A 15 36.65 -18.29 -18.34
N ARG A 16 35.36 -18.56 -18.09
CA ARG A 16 34.66 -18.20 -16.85
C ARG A 16 35.02 -19.14 -15.68
N LYS A 17 35.10 -20.45 -15.95
CA LYS A 17 35.55 -21.44 -14.96
C LYS A 17 36.99 -21.24 -14.49
N GLN A 18 37.86 -20.73 -15.36
CA GLN A 18 39.27 -20.51 -15.04
C GLN A 18 39.52 -19.18 -14.30
N ALA A 19 38.56 -18.25 -14.30
CA ALA A 19 38.59 -17.04 -13.48
C ALA A 19 38.10 -17.32 -12.05
N ASP A 20 37.07 -18.17 -11.91
CA ASP A 20 36.50 -18.55 -10.61
C ASP A 20 37.45 -19.47 -9.78
N GLU A 21 38.41 -20.16 -10.41
CA GLU A 21 39.42 -21.00 -9.73
C GLU A 21 40.65 -20.21 -9.23
N VAL A 22 40.88 -18.98 -9.72
CA VAL A 22 42.05 -18.17 -9.33
C VAL A 22 41.74 -17.26 -8.13
N GLU A 23 40.48 -16.89 -7.89
CA GLU A 23 40.08 -16.10 -6.71
C GLU A 23 39.90 -16.92 -5.42
N ALA A 24 39.91 -18.26 -5.50
CA ALA A 24 39.62 -19.12 -4.36
C ALA A 24 40.84 -19.56 -3.52
N ASN A 25 42.04 -19.04 -3.80
CA ASN A 25 43.29 -19.64 -3.27
C ASN A 25 44.32 -18.68 -2.65
N GLU A 26 43.90 -17.56 -2.05
CA GLU A 26 44.78 -16.79 -1.15
C GLU A 26 44.09 -16.55 0.21
N ALA A 27 44.48 -17.39 1.18
CA ALA A 27 44.13 -17.27 2.58
C ALA A 27 45.05 -16.27 3.31
N THR A 28 44.45 -15.49 4.22
CA THR A 28 44.94 -14.91 5.49
C THR A 28 46.45 -14.76 5.75
N PRO A 29 46.87 -13.65 6.40
CA PRO A 29 47.14 -13.76 7.84
C PRO A 29 46.63 -12.60 8.71
N ASN A 30 46.77 -12.85 10.01
CA ASN A 30 46.01 -12.37 11.15
C ASN A 30 46.84 -11.38 12.01
N LEU A 31 46.14 -10.58 12.84
CA LEU A 31 46.57 -9.89 14.09
C LEU A 31 47.48 -8.64 14.01
N ALA A 32 46.95 -7.47 14.39
CA ALA A 32 47.15 -6.87 15.73
C ALA A 32 46.70 -5.38 15.86
N VAL A 33 45.66 -5.17 16.69
CA VAL A 33 45.45 -4.16 17.76
C VAL A 33 45.56 -2.63 17.49
N HIS A 34 44.43 -1.92 17.62
CA HIS A 34 44.15 -0.74 18.52
C HIS A 34 42.77 -0.12 18.14
N ASN A 35 41.68 -0.46 18.84
CA ASN A 35 41.04 0.23 19.99
C ASN A 35 40.33 1.58 19.69
N GLN A 36 39.05 1.65 20.12
CA GLN A 36 38.15 2.81 20.33
C GLN A 36 37.43 3.29 19.04
N ASP A 37 36.11 3.24 18.85
CA ASP A 37 34.95 3.32 19.74
C ASP A 37 33.76 2.45 19.23
N GLU A 38 33.27 1.55 20.08
CA GLU A 38 32.09 0.71 19.87
C GLU A 38 30.82 1.39 20.40
N THR A 39 30.03 2.05 19.54
CA THR A 39 28.62 2.36 19.86
C THR A 39 27.69 2.41 18.64
N VAL A 40 27.84 1.56 17.62
CA VAL A 40 26.78 1.44 16.58
C VAL A 40 26.76 0.05 15.92
N ALA A 41 26.47 -1.02 16.66
CA ALA A 41 26.03 -2.29 16.07
C ALA A 41 25.52 -3.21 17.18
N ASN A 42 24.20 -3.26 17.39
CA ASN A 42 23.48 -4.45 17.86
C ASN A 42 21.99 -4.14 17.88
N ASN A 43 21.35 -4.31 16.72
CA ASN A 43 19.94 -4.65 16.66
C ASN A 43 19.77 -5.71 15.56
N GLU A 44 20.48 -6.83 15.76
CA GLU A 44 20.03 -8.09 15.19
C GLU A 44 18.63 -8.38 15.72
N ALA A 45 17.79 -8.88 14.82
CA ALA A 45 16.41 -9.25 15.07
C ALA A 45 16.28 -10.11 16.33
N LYS A 46 15.90 -9.48 17.44
CA LYS A 46 15.32 -10.21 18.57
C LYS A 46 14.01 -10.81 18.07
N TYR A 47 14.05 -12.12 17.85
CA TYR A 47 12.89 -12.97 18.07
C TYR A 47 12.22 -12.48 19.36
N ILE A 48 11.02 -11.94 19.22
CA ILE A 48 10.18 -11.60 20.37
C ILE A 48 9.90 -12.95 21.03
N ASP A 49 10.56 -13.17 22.17
CA ASP A 49 10.27 -14.24 23.10
C ASP A 49 8.78 -14.21 23.43
N ASP A 50 8.14 -15.36 23.28
CA ASP A 50 6.70 -15.59 23.22
C ASP A 50 6.05 -15.53 24.62
N LYS A 51 6.49 -14.59 25.46
CA LYS A 51 6.02 -14.41 26.85
C LYS A 51 5.92 -12.94 27.26
N LYS A 52 5.14 -12.16 26.52
CA LYS A 52 4.31 -11.08 27.07
C LYS A 52 3.02 -11.01 26.25
N THR A 53 2.02 -11.71 26.73
CA THR A 53 0.63 -11.68 26.24
C THR A 53 0.04 -10.30 26.53
N SER A 54 0.39 -9.28 25.75
CA SER A 54 -0.47 -8.11 25.64
C SER A 54 -1.68 -8.55 24.80
N SER A 55 -2.85 -8.69 25.43
CA SER A 55 -4.14 -8.95 24.77
C SER A 55 -4.61 -7.78 23.89
N GLU A 56 -3.73 -6.85 23.59
CA GLU A 56 -4.02 -5.54 23.06
C GLU A 56 -3.42 -5.39 21.67
N TRP A 57 -4.15 -4.65 20.84
CA TRP A 57 -3.67 -4.28 19.52
C TRP A 57 -2.38 -3.46 19.65
N PRO A 58 -1.35 -3.68 18.80
CA PRO A 58 -0.12 -2.89 18.88
C PRO A 58 -0.43 -1.40 18.88
N GLU A 59 0.12 -0.69 19.87
CA GLU A 59 -0.13 0.73 20.05
C GLU A 59 0.38 1.50 18.81
N ARG A 60 -0.46 2.37 18.25
CA ARG A 60 -0.08 3.18 17.08
C ARG A 60 0.97 4.19 17.50
N ALA A 61 2.02 4.34 16.71
CA ALA A 61 3.19 5.14 17.09
C ALA A 61 2.92 6.66 17.30
N VAL A 62 1.75 7.21 16.95
CA VAL A 62 1.37 8.62 17.22
C VAL A 62 -0.17 8.79 17.12
N PRO A 63 -0.87 9.34 18.11
CA PRO A 63 -2.24 9.83 17.91
C PRO A 63 -2.22 11.04 16.96
N VAL A 64 -3.12 11.10 15.98
CA VAL A 64 -3.37 12.35 15.24
C VAL A 64 -4.26 13.21 16.11
N ALA A 65 -3.89 14.46 16.37
CA ALA A 65 -4.80 15.41 17.00
C ALA A 65 -6.05 15.56 16.12
N THR A 66 -7.25 15.60 16.71
CA THR A 66 -8.51 15.55 15.96
C THR A 66 -8.71 16.70 14.99
N ASP A 67 -7.96 17.78 15.16
CA ASP A 67 -8.10 19.02 14.39
C ASP A 67 -7.06 19.14 13.25
N GLU A 68 -6.16 18.17 13.12
CA GLU A 68 -5.15 18.15 12.05
C GLU A 68 -5.52 17.16 10.93
N PRO A 69 -5.23 17.50 9.67
CA PRO A 69 -5.44 16.58 8.56
C PRO A 69 -4.53 15.36 8.72
N ILE A 70 -5.09 14.17 8.46
CA ILE A 70 -4.29 12.94 8.40
C ILE A 70 -3.34 12.96 7.19
N LEU A 71 -3.75 13.63 6.12
CA LEU A 71 -2.99 13.75 4.88
C LEU A 71 -3.10 15.19 4.37
N GLU A 72 -1.96 15.79 4.05
CA GLU A 72 -1.90 17.11 3.47
C GLU A 72 -0.93 17.12 2.28
N VAL A 73 -1.40 17.69 1.16
CA VAL A 73 -0.68 17.75 -0.11
C VAL A 73 -0.49 19.22 -0.45
N ARG A 74 0.76 19.66 -0.65
CA ARG A 74 1.12 21.06 -0.92
C ARG A 74 1.92 21.18 -2.21
N GLY A 75 1.32 21.81 -3.21
CA GLY A 75 1.97 22.15 -4.49
C GLY A 75 2.58 20.97 -5.23
N VAL A 76 2.00 19.77 -5.13
CA VAL A 76 2.62 18.55 -5.66
C VAL A 76 2.63 18.51 -7.18
N GLU A 77 3.82 18.29 -7.74
CA GLU A 77 4.05 18.04 -9.16
C GLU A 77 4.69 16.67 -9.38
N ARG A 78 4.27 15.98 -10.44
CA ARG A 78 4.86 14.72 -10.88
C ARG A 78 5.15 14.73 -12.36
N THR A 79 6.43 14.60 -12.71
CA THR A 79 6.91 14.53 -14.09
C THR A 79 7.60 13.18 -14.33
N PHE A 80 7.23 12.47 -15.40
CA PHE A 80 7.90 11.26 -15.85
C PHE A 80 8.76 11.53 -17.08
N GLN A 81 9.88 10.84 -17.19
CA GLN A 81 10.70 10.86 -18.40
C GLN A 81 10.24 9.72 -19.33
N VAL A 82 9.73 10.06 -20.52
CA VAL A 82 9.28 9.09 -21.53
C VAL A 82 10.13 9.29 -22.77
N GLY A 83 11.16 8.46 -22.92
CA GLY A 83 12.18 8.67 -23.95
C GLY A 83 12.88 10.01 -23.77
N SER A 84 12.86 10.86 -24.80
CA SER A 84 13.41 12.22 -24.76
C SER A 84 12.46 13.27 -24.18
N GLU A 85 11.17 12.94 -23.99
CA GLU A 85 10.15 13.90 -23.57
C GLU A 85 9.85 13.83 -22.07
N LYS A 86 9.46 14.97 -21.50
CA LYS A 86 8.98 15.10 -20.12
C LYS A 86 7.46 15.13 -20.12
N LEU A 87 6.85 14.11 -19.52
CA LEU A 87 5.41 14.05 -19.34
C LEU A 87 5.03 14.59 -17.95
N HIS A 88 4.45 15.78 -17.92
CA HIS A 88 3.96 16.41 -16.69
C HIS A 88 2.56 15.88 -16.33
N VAL A 89 2.51 14.94 -15.40
CA VAL A 89 1.26 14.25 -14.99
C VAL A 89 0.52 15.02 -13.92
N LEU A 90 1.19 15.50 -12.87
CA LEU A 90 0.58 16.39 -11.86
C LEU A 90 1.24 17.76 -11.88
N LYS A 91 0.43 18.81 -11.75
CA LYS A 91 0.81 20.20 -12.02
C LYS A 91 0.40 21.14 -10.87
N GLY A 92 0.90 20.89 -9.67
CA GLY A 92 0.70 21.76 -8.49
C GLY A 92 -0.58 21.44 -7.73
N ILE A 93 -0.70 20.20 -7.26
CA ILE A 93 -1.86 19.69 -6.55
C ILE A 93 -1.85 20.14 -5.08
N ASN A 94 -2.98 20.63 -4.59
CA ASN A 94 -3.23 20.92 -3.18
C ASN A 94 -4.48 20.19 -2.70
N MET A 95 -4.38 19.47 -1.59
CA MET A 95 -5.49 18.66 -1.06
C MET A 95 -5.25 18.36 0.42
N GLN A 96 -6.35 18.18 1.16
CA GLN A 96 -6.32 17.71 2.53
C GLN A 96 -7.34 16.58 2.71
N VAL A 97 -7.02 15.65 3.61
CA VAL A 97 -7.94 14.61 4.08
C VAL A 97 -7.91 14.64 5.59
N ASN A 98 -9.08 14.81 6.21
CA ASN A 98 -9.24 14.82 7.65
C ASN A 98 -9.57 13.42 8.19
N PRO A 99 -9.30 13.13 9.47
CA PRO A 99 -9.70 11.88 10.10
C PRO A 99 -11.18 11.57 9.91
N GLY A 100 -11.51 10.34 9.52
CA GLY A 100 -12.90 9.90 9.32
C GLY A 100 -13.63 10.55 8.13
N GLN A 101 -12.92 11.23 7.24
CA GLN A 101 -13.50 11.85 6.05
C GLN A 101 -13.52 10.89 4.85
N LEU A 102 -14.56 10.97 4.02
CA LEU A 102 -14.64 10.38 2.70
C LEU A 102 -14.32 11.42 1.64
N VAL A 103 -13.15 11.30 1.00
CA VAL A 103 -12.72 12.16 -0.10
C VAL A 103 -12.72 11.39 -1.40
N MET A 104 -13.25 12.00 -2.46
CA MET A 104 -13.25 11.44 -3.80
C MET A 104 -12.44 12.28 -4.79
N LEU A 105 -11.65 11.61 -5.61
CA LEU A 105 -10.94 12.17 -6.75
C LEU A 105 -11.72 11.83 -8.01
N LYS A 106 -12.40 12.82 -8.58
CA LYS A 106 -13.17 12.70 -9.82
C LYS A 106 -12.30 13.12 -11.01
N GLY A 107 -12.37 12.40 -12.12
CA GLY A 107 -11.71 12.82 -13.35
C GLY A 107 -11.69 11.74 -14.42
N ARG A 108 -11.43 12.14 -15.67
CA ARG A 108 -11.34 11.19 -16.81
C ARG A 108 -10.15 10.23 -16.63
N SER A 109 -10.16 9.14 -17.41
CA SER A 109 -8.97 8.28 -17.50
C SER A 109 -7.77 9.10 -17.97
N GLY A 110 -6.60 8.83 -17.38
CA GLY A 110 -5.36 9.55 -17.70
C GLY A 110 -5.19 10.94 -17.04
N SER A 111 -6.15 11.41 -16.22
CA SER A 111 -6.02 12.75 -15.59
C SER A 111 -4.96 12.85 -14.48
N GLY A 112 -4.41 11.72 -14.02
CA GLY A 112 -3.38 11.65 -12.97
C GLY A 112 -3.88 11.09 -11.62
N LYS A 113 -5.13 10.64 -11.52
CA LYS A 113 -5.75 10.13 -10.27
C LYS A 113 -4.94 9.02 -9.59
N THR A 114 -4.66 7.93 -10.33
CA THR A 114 -3.87 6.79 -9.82
C THR A 114 -2.46 7.21 -9.44
N THR A 115 -1.84 8.11 -10.22
CA THR A 115 -0.52 8.67 -9.91
C THR A 115 -0.54 9.42 -8.59
N LEU A 116 -1.53 10.30 -8.37
CA LEU A 116 -1.71 11.00 -7.11
C LEU A 116 -1.91 9.99 -5.98
N LEU A 117 -2.85 9.06 -6.11
CA LEU A 117 -3.16 8.06 -5.08
C LEU A 117 -1.93 7.23 -4.67
N ASN A 118 -1.08 6.85 -5.62
CA ASN A 118 0.18 6.16 -5.33
C ASN A 118 1.16 7.02 -4.52
N MET A 119 1.25 8.32 -4.82
CA MET A 119 2.08 9.25 -4.03
C MET A 119 1.51 9.50 -2.64
N LEU A 120 0.18 9.59 -2.49
CA LEU A 120 -0.46 9.69 -1.16
C LEU A 120 -0.14 8.47 -0.29
N GLY A 121 -0.04 7.29 -0.92
CA GLY A 121 0.36 6.06 -0.26
C GLY A 121 1.86 5.89 -0.06
N GLY A 122 2.69 6.85 -0.48
CA GLY A 122 4.15 6.75 -0.42
C GLY A 122 4.73 5.60 -1.24
N LEU A 123 4.04 5.16 -2.31
CA LEU A 123 4.54 4.19 -3.30
C LEU A 123 5.42 4.86 -4.36
N ASP A 124 5.18 6.15 -4.60
CA ASP A 124 5.99 7.01 -5.46
C ASP A 124 6.25 8.34 -4.72
N LEU A 125 7.23 9.11 -5.16
CA LEU A 125 7.56 10.41 -4.58
C LEU A 125 7.28 11.54 -5.59
N PRO A 126 6.85 12.72 -5.10
CA PRO A 126 6.67 13.88 -5.96
C PRO A 126 8.00 14.34 -6.55
N THR A 127 7.96 14.91 -7.75
CA THR A 127 9.14 15.62 -8.31
C THR A 127 9.32 17.00 -7.70
N LYS A 128 8.23 17.64 -7.25
CA LYS A 128 8.23 18.88 -6.45
C LYS A 128 7.00 18.91 -5.55
N GLY A 129 7.06 19.76 -4.52
CA GLY A 129 6.01 19.88 -3.53
C GLY A 129 6.12 18.80 -2.45
N GLU A 130 5.20 18.85 -1.50
CA GLU A 130 5.31 18.14 -0.23
C GLU A 130 4.04 17.35 0.04
N ILE A 131 4.19 16.15 0.60
CA ILE A 131 3.08 15.35 1.11
C ILE A 131 3.37 15.05 2.57
N TYR A 132 2.45 15.43 3.44
CA TYR A 132 2.51 15.16 4.86
C TYR A 132 1.50 14.06 5.21
N PHE A 133 1.95 13.08 5.99
CA PHE A 133 1.09 12.09 6.60
C PHE A 133 1.24 12.19 8.12
N ARG A 134 0.16 12.54 8.81
CA ARG A 134 0.12 12.77 10.26
C ARG A 134 1.14 13.84 10.71
N GLY A 135 1.17 14.95 9.97
CA GLY A 135 2.07 16.08 10.24
C GLY A 135 3.53 15.87 9.82
N GLU A 136 3.93 14.66 9.40
CA GLU A 136 5.30 14.38 8.98
C GLU A 136 5.43 14.29 7.45
N GLU A 137 6.47 14.91 6.90
CA GLU A 137 6.72 14.92 5.46
C GLU A 137 7.24 13.56 4.96
N LEU A 138 6.55 12.96 4.00
CA LEU A 138 6.89 11.65 3.41
C LEU A 138 8.26 11.59 2.72
N SER A 139 8.73 12.72 2.16
CA SER A 139 10.01 12.81 1.46
C SER A 139 11.20 12.65 2.44
N SER A 140 11.01 13.11 3.69
CA SER A 140 12.02 13.05 4.77
C SER A 140 12.22 11.65 5.35
N TRP A 141 11.29 10.73 5.07
CA TRP A 141 11.33 9.38 5.60
C TRP A 141 12.35 8.49 4.88
N SER A 142 12.95 7.57 5.63
CA SER A 142 13.69 6.46 5.03
C SER A 142 12.74 5.48 4.33
N ASP A 143 13.27 4.66 3.41
CA ASP A 143 12.48 3.61 2.75
C ASP A 143 11.87 2.62 3.76
N ASN A 144 12.58 2.33 4.84
CA ASN A 144 12.09 1.47 5.92
C ASN A 144 10.90 2.12 6.64
N LYS A 145 10.97 3.42 6.95
CA LYS A 145 9.87 4.15 7.58
C LYS A 145 8.65 4.22 6.66
N ARG A 146 8.82 4.56 5.37
CA ARG A 146 7.74 4.50 4.37
C ARG A 146 7.09 3.11 4.30
N THR A 147 7.90 2.06 4.25
CA THR A 147 7.42 0.67 4.19
C THR A 147 6.65 0.30 5.45
N PHE A 148 7.16 0.66 6.63
CA PHE A 148 6.47 0.45 7.89
C PHE A 148 5.12 1.19 7.93
N THR A 149 5.06 2.45 7.52
CA THR A 149 3.81 3.23 7.48
C THR A 149 2.80 2.61 6.52
N ARG A 150 3.21 2.25 5.28
CA ARG A 150 2.32 1.58 4.32
C ARG A 150 1.74 0.28 4.86
N ARG A 151 2.51 -0.45 5.65
CA ARG A 151 2.15 -1.76 6.17
C ARG A 151 1.20 -1.69 7.37
N ASN A 152 1.26 -0.63 8.16
CA ASN A 152 0.54 -0.53 9.44
C ASN A 152 -0.56 0.55 9.44
N ASP A 153 -0.36 1.66 8.71
CA ASP A 153 -1.22 2.84 8.80
C ASP A 153 -2.04 3.11 7.53
N ILE A 154 -1.69 2.48 6.40
CA ILE A 154 -2.38 2.70 5.12
C ILE A 154 -2.95 1.39 4.60
N GLY A 155 -4.24 1.40 4.22
CA GLY A 155 -4.88 0.33 3.48
C GLY A 155 -4.93 0.68 1.99
N PHE A 156 -4.81 -0.34 1.13
CA PHE A 156 -4.91 -0.17 -0.32
C PHE A 156 -6.00 -1.06 -0.89
N ILE A 157 -6.82 -0.50 -1.77
CA ILE A 157 -7.72 -1.21 -2.66
C ILE A 157 -7.31 -0.84 -4.08
N PHE A 158 -6.91 -1.84 -4.86
CA PHE A 158 -6.53 -1.65 -6.25
C PHE A 158 -7.72 -1.95 -7.16
N GLN A 159 -7.69 -1.40 -8.37
CA GLN A 159 -8.72 -1.64 -9.39
C GLN A 159 -8.92 -3.14 -9.65
N ALA A 160 -7.82 -3.90 -9.78
CA ALA A 160 -7.88 -5.35 -9.72
C ALA A 160 -7.88 -5.78 -8.24
N PHE A 161 -8.86 -6.57 -7.79
CA PHE A 161 -9.10 -6.93 -6.38
C PHE A 161 -7.88 -7.44 -5.58
N ALA A 162 -6.80 -7.83 -6.27
CA ALA A 162 -5.53 -8.26 -5.69
C ALA A 162 -5.69 -9.37 -4.65
N LEU A 163 -6.66 -10.26 -4.88
CA LEU A 163 -6.91 -11.45 -4.07
C LEU A 163 -6.03 -12.60 -4.54
N MET A 164 -5.55 -13.39 -3.59
CA MET A 164 -4.88 -14.65 -3.88
C MET A 164 -5.94 -15.69 -4.25
N PRO A 165 -5.94 -16.23 -5.49
CA PRO A 165 -7.05 -17.02 -6.03
C PRO A 165 -7.25 -18.37 -5.33
N LEU A 166 -6.19 -18.91 -4.73
CA LEU A 166 -6.22 -20.22 -4.05
C LEU A 166 -6.60 -20.12 -2.57
N LEU A 167 -6.57 -18.90 -2.02
CA LEU A 167 -6.91 -18.63 -0.63
C LEU A 167 -8.41 -18.32 -0.51
N SER A 168 -9.00 -18.71 0.61
CA SER A 168 -10.35 -18.30 0.99
C SER A 168 -10.44 -16.80 1.30
N ALA A 169 -11.65 -16.26 1.42
CA ALA A 169 -11.86 -14.89 1.91
C ALA A 169 -11.18 -14.67 3.27
N TYR A 170 -11.33 -15.61 4.19
CA TYR A 170 -10.69 -15.59 5.50
C TYR A 170 -9.15 -15.46 5.36
N GLU A 171 -8.53 -16.35 4.60
CA GLU A 171 -7.07 -16.37 4.43
C GLU A 171 -6.55 -15.13 3.69
N ASN A 172 -7.31 -14.59 2.74
CA ASN A 172 -6.97 -13.34 2.06
C ASN A 172 -6.93 -12.15 3.01
N VAL A 173 -7.89 -12.04 3.93
CA VAL A 173 -7.93 -10.98 4.94
C VAL A 173 -6.80 -11.17 5.97
N GLU A 174 -6.53 -12.43 6.34
CA GLU A 174 -5.49 -12.79 7.30
C GLU A 174 -4.07 -12.45 6.80
N LEU A 175 -3.83 -12.45 5.48
CA LEU A 175 -2.55 -12.02 4.90
C LEU A 175 -2.16 -10.59 5.29
N SER A 176 -3.11 -9.66 5.36
CA SER A 176 -2.82 -8.27 5.74
C SER A 176 -2.30 -8.18 7.19
N LEU A 177 -2.89 -8.96 8.10
CA LEU A 177 -2.44 -9.03 9.49
C LEU A 177 -1.05 -9.61 9.62
N ARG A 178 -0.75 -10.65 8.82
CA ARG A 178 0.58 -11.25 8.73
C ARG A 178 1.60 -10.24 8.23
N MET A 179 1.28 -9.52 7.16
CA MET A 179 2.16 -8.50 6.61
C MET A 179 2.42 -7.39 7.63
N ALA A 180 1.40 -6.96 8.38
CA ALA A 180 1.50 -5.97 9.45
C ALA A 180 2.21 -6.46 10.73
N ASN A 181 2.71 -7.71 10.79
CA ASN A 181 3.22 -8.36 12.00
C ASN A 181 2.27 -8.26 13.21
N ILE A 182 0.97 -8.34 12.99
CA ILE A 182 0.00 -8.38 14.09
C ILE A 182 0.13 -9.75 14.80
N PRO A 183 0.10 -9.81 16.14
CA PRO A 183 0.12 -11.08 16.88
C PRO A 183 -0.99 -12.04 16.44
N ARG A 184 -0.64 -13.31 16.19
CA ARG A 184 -1.57 -14.32 15.64
C ARG A 184 -2.82 -14.55 16.47
N HIS A 185 -2.73 -14.42 17.79
CA HIS A 185 -3.88 -14.63 18.67
C HIS A 185 -5.02 -13.62 18.44
N LEU A 186 -4.73 -12.45 17.85
CA LEU A 186 -5.72 -11.41 17.50
C LEU A 186 -6.39 -11.67 16.14
N TRP A 187 -5.88 -12.60 15.33
CA TRP A 187 -6.28 -12.69 13.92
C TRP A 187 -7.72 -13.15 13.76
N LYS A 188 -8.10 -14.21 14.48
CA LYS A 188 -9.40 -14.87 14.27
C LYS A 188 -10.56 -13.90 14.46
N GLU A 189 -10.60 -13.21 15.58
CA GLU A 189 -11.66 -12.24 15.90
C GLU A 189 -11.65 -11.08 14.90
N ARG A 190 -10.46 -10.55 14.56
CA ARG A 190 -10.35 -9.42 13.64
C ARG A 190 -10.80 -9.77 12.22
N VAL A 191 -10.34 -10.90 11.68
CA VAL A 191 -10.72 -11.37 10.34
C VAL A 191 -12.23 -11.58 10.29
N GLN A 192 -12.80 -12.20 11.33
CA GLN A 192 -14.23 -12.44 11.41
C GLN A 192 -15.01 -11.12 11.39
N HIS A 193 -14.63 -10.16 12.24
CA HIS A 193 -15.22 -8.82 12.29
C HIS A 193 -15.14 -8.09 10.94
N CYS A 194 -13.98 -8.08 10.28
CA CYS A 194 -13.81 -7.42 8.99
C CYS A 194 -14.70 -8.03 7.90
N LEU A 195 -14.84 -9.36 7.88
CA LEU A 195 -15.71 -10.05 6.92
C LEU A 195 -17.19 -9.85 7.24
N GLU A 196 -17.57 -9.75 8.51
CA GLU A 196 -18.93 -9.40 8.93
C GLU A 196 -19.29 -7.96 8.56
N LEU A 197 -18.36 -7.02 8.74
CA LEU A 197 -18.54 -5.60 8.41
C LEU A 197 -18.87 -5.38 6.93
N VAL A 198 -18.31 -6.22 6.06
CA VAL A 198 -18.59 -6.21 4.61
C VAL A 198 -19.69 -7.20 4.19
N GLY A 199 -20.42 -7.79 5.14
CA GLY A 199 -21.56 -8.68 4.87
C GLY A 199 -21.19 -10.08 4.36
N LEU A 200 -19.94 -10.51 4.51
CA LEU A 200 -19.41 -11.81 4.04
C LEU A 200 -19.19 -12.82 5.17
N GLY A 201 -19.83 -12.61 6.33
CA GLY A 201 -19.73 -13.49 7.50
C GLY A 201 -19.98 -14.97 7.22
N LYS A 202 -20.95 -15.27 6.34
CA LYS A 202 -21.30 -16.66 5.95
C LYS A 202 -20.45 -17.21 4.80
N ARG A 203 -19.66 -16.36 4.14
CA ARG A 203 -18.88 -16.66 2.93
C ARG A 203 -17.38 -16.78 3.20
N MET A 204 -16.92 -16.70 4.45
CA MET A 204 -15.49 -16.64 4.80
C MET A 204 -14.63 -17.78 4.22
N LYS A 205 -15.21 -18.97 4.01
CA LYS A 205 -14.50 -20.15 3.47
C LYS A 205 -14.48 -20.22 1.94
N HIS A 206 -15.23 -19.36 1.26
CA HIS A 206 -15.26 -19.35 -0.20
C HIS A 206 -13.95 -18.78 -0.75
N ARG A 207 -13.54 -19.24 -1.91
CA ARG A 207 -12.41 -18.73 -2.69
C ARG A 207 -12.89 -17.71 -3.74
N PRO A 208 -12.02 -16.84 -4.25
CA PRO A 208 -12.40 -15.81 -5.22
C PRO A 208 -13.18 -16.33 -6.43
N PHE A 209 -12.82 -17.48 -6.98
CA PHE A 209 -13.52 -18.08 -8.13
C PHE A 209 -14.94 -18.60 -7.80
N GLU A 210 -15.31 -18.66 -6.52
CA GLU A 210 -16.65 -19.06 -6.04
C GLU A 210 -17.52 -17.82 -5.71
N MET A 211 -17.01 -16.62 -5.94
CA MET A 211 -17.62 -15.35 -5.56
C MET A 211 -17.93 -14.47 -6.77
N SER A 212 -19.02 -13.71 -6.68
CA SER A 212 -19.31 -12.60 -7.60
C SER A 212 -18.27 -11.48 -7.50
N GLY A 213 -18.16 -10.64 -8.53
CA GLY A 213 -17.21 -9.51 -8.54
C GLY A 213 -17.38 -8.56 -7.34
N GLY A 214 -18.62 -8.25 -6.94
CA GLY A 214 -18.87 -7.43 -5.75
C GLY A 214 -18.58 -8.14 -4.42
N GLU A 215 -18.73 -9.45 -4.35
CA GLU A 215 -18.25 -10.22 -3.19
C GLU A 215 -16.71 -10.17 -3.12
N GLN A 216 -16.02 -10.36 -4.24
CA GLN A 216 -14.55 -10.24 -4.30
C GLN A 216 -14.08 -8.84 -3.91
N GLN A 217 -14.75 -7.79 -4.39
CA GLN A 217 -14.46 -6.42 -3.99
C GLN A 217 -14.65 -6.20 -2.49
N ARG A 218 -15.72 -6.74 -1.91
CA ARG A 218 -15.94 -6.68 -0.46
C ARG A 218 -14.89 -7.46 0.33
N VAL A 219 -14.38 -8.58 -0.18
CA VAL A 219 -13.20 -9.26 0.42
C VAL A 219 -11.96 -8.37 0.33
N ALA A 220 -11.72 -7.70 -0.80
CA ALA A 220 -10.59 -6.78 -0.95
C ALA A 220 -10.68 -5.59 0.04
N ILE A 221 -11.89 -5.08 0.29
CA ILE A 221 -12.16 -4.07 1.31
C ILE A 221 -11.89 -4.62 2.72
N ALA A 222 -12.40 -5.81 3.07
CA ALA A 222 -12.14 -6.41 4.37
C ALA A 222 -10.64 -6.64 4.61
N LYS A 223 -9.93 -7.06 3.56
CA LYS A 223 -8.48 -7.26 3.57
C LYS A 223 -7.73 -5.96 3.81
N SER A 224 -8.14 -4.85 3.20
CA SER A 224 -7.43 -3.56 3.29
C SER A 224 -7.60 -2.85 4.63
N ILE A 225 -8.63 -3.20 5.41
CA ILE A 225 -8.88 -2.63 6.75
C ILE A 225 -8.43 -3.54 7.90
N ALA A 226 -8.02 -4.79 7.62
CA ALA A 226 -7.77 -5.80 8.63
C ALA A 226 -6.75 -5.34 9.68
N HIS A 227 -5.67 -4.69 9.25
CA HIS A 227 -4.59 -4.17 10.10
C HIS A 227 -4.91 -2.85 10.81
N LYS A 228 -6.17 -2.39 10.79
CA LYS A 228 -6.62 -1.12 11.36
C LYS A 228 -5.81 0.08 10.83
N PRO A 229 -5.80 0.34 9.52
CA PRO A 229 -5.16 1.52 8.98
C PRO A 229 -5.84 2.80 9.48
N LEU A 230 -5.17 3.94 9.32
CA LEU A 230 -5.74 5.26 9.55
C LEU A 230 -6.30 5.87 8.26
N LEU A 231 -5.70 5.52 7.12
CA LEU A 231 -6.09 5.97 5.79
C LEU A 231 -6.32 4.76 4.87
N LEU A 232 -7.42 4.76 4.14
CA LEU A 232 -7.70 3.80 3.08
C LEU A 232 -7.65 4.50 1.73
N LEU A 233 -6.78 4.03 0.85
CA LEU A 233 -6.63 4.50 -0.51
C LEU A 233 -7.26 3.49 -1.47
N ALA A 234 -8.23 3.92 -2.28
CA ALA A 234 -8.95 3.04 -3.18
C ALA A 234 -8.96 3.55 -4.63
N ASP A 235 -8.39 2.77 -5.54
CA ASP A 235 -8.37 3.12 -6.97
C ASP A 235 -9.55 2.47 -7.70
N GLU A 236 -10.51 3.30 -8.11
CA GLU A 236 -11.75 2.94 -8.81
C GLU A 236 -12.47 1.72 -8.23
N PRO A 237 -12.80 1.71 -6.91
CA PRO A 237 -13.30 0.53 -6.21
C PRO A 237 -14.69 0.04 -6.65
N THR A 238 -15.35 0.75 -7.56
CA THR A 238 -16.68 0.43 -8.08
C THR A 238 -16.72 0.31 -9.60
N ALA A 239 -15.59 0.46 -10.32
CA ALA A 239 -15.59 0.54 -11.78
C ALA A 239 -16.07 -0.73 -12.49
N GLU A 240 -15.85 -1.90 -11.89
CA GLU A 240 -16.27 -3.20 -12.46
C GLU A 240 -17.65 -3.66 -11.95
N LEU A 241 -18.36 -2.82 -11.20
CA LEU A 241 -19.62 -3.18 -10.56
C LEU A 241 -20.79 -2.49 -11.26
N ASP A 242 -21.95 -3.16 -11.28
CA ASP A 242 -23.19 -2.50 -11.65
C ASP A 242 -23.59 -1.44 -10.60
N SER A 243 -24.55 -0.59 -10.94
CA SER A 243 -24.96 0.53 -10.09
C SER A 243 -25.53 0.11 -8.73
N GLN A 244 -26.24 -1.03 -8.66
CA GLN A 244 -26.77 -1.54 -7.39
C GLN A 244 -25.64 -2.05 -6.49
N MET A 245 -24.70 -2.80 -7.06
CA MET A 245 -23.53 -3.32 -6.36
C MET A 245 -22.58 -2.17 -5.94
N GLY A 246 -22.41 -1.16 -6.78
CA GLY A 246 -21.67 0.07 -6.46
C GLY A 246 -22.25 0.79 -5.24
N ALA A 247 -23.57 1.00 -5.21
CA ALA A 247 -24.25 1.61 -4.06
C ALA A 247 -24.08 0.78 -2.76
N GLN A 248 -24.14 -0.55 -2.85
CA GLN A 248 -23.87 -1.43 -1.70
C GLN A 248 -22.43 -1.28 -1.19
N VAL A 249 -21.44 -1.23 -2.08
CA VAL A 249 -20.03 -1.01 -1.72
C VAL A 249 -19.84 0.37 -1.06
N MET A 250 -20.51 1.41 -1.55
CA MET A 250 -20.48 2.72 -0.91
C MET A 250 -21.08 2.71 0.50
N GLY A 251 -22.16 1.95 0.70
CA GLY A 251 -22.72 1.70 2.03
C GLY A 251 -21.71 1.04 2.99
N VAL A 252 -20.93 0.08 2.50
CA VAL A 252 -19.85 -0.56 3.26
C VAL A 252 -18.76 0.46 3.64
N PHE A 253 -18.32 1.32 2.72
CA PHE A 253 -17.32 2.35 3.05
C PHE A 253 -17.81 3.32 4.14
N ARG A 254 -19.07 3.77 4.06
CA ARG A 254 -19.65 4.64 5.11
C ARG A 254 -19.71 3.94 6.47
N GLN A 255 -20.02 2.65 6.48
CA GLN A 255 -20.03 1.86 7.71
C GLN A 255 -18.61 1.70 8.29
N ILE A 256 -17.60 1.47 7.45
CA ILE A 256 -16.19 1.41 7.85
C ILE A 256 -15.74 2.72 8.47
N ILE A 257 -16.01 3.86 7.83
CA ILE A 257 -15.68 5.19 8.39
C ILE A 257 -16.28 5.36 9.78
N ARG A 258 -17.56 5.03 9.95
CA ARG A 258 -18.26 5.20 11.23
C ARG A 258 -17.73 4.31 12.35
N SER A 259 -17.48 3.04 12.04
CA SER A 259 -17.11 2.00 13.01
C SER A 259 -15.61 1.95 13.30
N GLU A 260 -14.77 2.11 12.28
CA GLU A 260 -13.30 1.98 12.39
C GLU A 260 -12.59 3.33 12.49
N LYS A 261 -13.31 4.45 12.27
CA LYS A 261 -12.76 5.83 12.28
C LYS A 261 -11.61 6.02 11.28
N ILE A 262 -11.72 5.37 10.14
CA ILE A 262 -10.75 5.42 9.04
C ILE A 262 -11.10 6.57 8.10
N ALA A 263 -10.11 7.35 7.65
CA ALA A 263 -10.28 8.26 6.53
C ALA A 263 -10.16 7.50 5.21
N ILE A 264 -10.96 7.83 4.20
CA ILE A 264 -10.93 7.16 2.91
C ILE A 264 -10.72 8.20 1.81
N CYS A 265 -9.72 7.97 0.96
CA CYS A 265 -9.54 8.71 -0.29
C CYS A 265 -9.66 7.72 -1.45
N MET A 266 -10.59 7.96 -2.36
CA MET A 266 -10.79 7.07 -3.51
C MET A 266 -10.88 7.82 -4.83
N THR A 267 -10.56 7.13 -5.92
CA THR A 267 -10.76 7.64 -7.28
C THR A 267 -12.07 7.09 -7.84
N THR A 268 -12.75 7.89 -8.66
CA THR A 268 -13.93 7.43 -9.39
C THR A 268 -14.13 8.25 -10.67
N HIS A 269 -14.79 7.62 -11.65
CA HIS A 269 -15.34 8.30 -12.82
C HIS A 269 -16.87 8.28 -12.83
N ASP A 270 -17.51 7.62 -11.86
CA ASP A 270 -18.96 7.51 -11.74
C ASP A 270 -19.53 8.71 -10.96
N PRO A 271 -20.34 9.57 -11.59
CA PRO A 271 -20.93 10.72 -10.93
C PRO A 271 -21.99 10.33 -9.89
N THR A 272 -22.58 9.14 -9.97
CA THR A 272 -23.71 8.73 -9.12
C THR A 272 -23.32 8.49 -7.67
N ILE A 273 -22.03 8.26 -7.40
CA ILE A 273 -21.53 8.02 -6.05
C ILE A 273 -20.92 9.27 -5.40
N LEU A 274 -20.83 10.39 -6.12
CA LEU A 274 -20.16 11.60 -5.62
C LEU A 274 -20.92 12.26 -4.46
N GLU A 275 -22.25 12.15 -4.45
CA GLU A 275 -23.12 12.78 -3.42
C GLU A 275 -22.88 12.23 -2.01
N VAL A 276 -22.29 11.04 -1.88
CA VAL A 276 -22.01 10.45 -0.57
C VAL A 276 -20.67 10.89 0.02
N ALA A 277 -19.83 11.56 -0.76
CA ALA A 277 -18.52 12.03 -0.34
C ALA A 277 -18.65 13.29 0.54
N ASP A 278 -17.78 13.40 1.54
CA ASP A 278 -17.70 14.61 2.35
C ASP A 278 -16.94 15.72 1.60
N HIS A 279 -16.08 15.35 0.64
CA HIS A 279 -15.44 16.29 -0.29
C HIS A 279 -15.09 15.61 -1.62
N VAL A 280 -15.17 16.37 -2.72
CA VAL A 280 -14.85 15.91 -4.07
C VAL A 280 -13.86 16.87 -4.70
N TYR A 281 -12.69 16.36 -5.08
CA TYR A 281 -11.75 17.10 -5.92
C TYR A 281 -11.91 16.67 -7.37
N GLU A 282 -12.13 17.64 -8.26
CA GLU A 282 -12.23 17.38 -9.69
C GLU A 282 -10.89 17.64 -10.39
N MET A 283 -10.37 16.60 -11.06
CA MET A 283 -9.07 16.60 -11.70
C MET A 283 -9.17 16.56 -13.23
N VAL A 284 -8.57 17.55 -13.87
CA VAL A 284 -8.46 17.67 -15.34
C VAL A 284 -7.01 17.98 -15.70
N ASP A 285 -6.43 17.18 -16.60
CA ASP A 285 -5.07 17.34 -17.12
C ASP A 285 -3.99 17.61 -16.06
N GLY A 286 -4.06 16.90 -14.93
CA GLY A 286 -3.08 16.99 -13.85
C GLY A 286 -3.27 18.17 -12.89
N LYS A 287 -4.42 18.85 -12.92
CA LYS A 287 -4.76 19.96 -12.03
C LYS A 287 -6.12 19.74 -11.38
N PHE A 288 -6.31 20.27 -10.17
CA PHE A 288 -7.64 20.43 -9.61
C PHE A 288 -8.31 21.69 -10.16
N ILE A 289 -9.59 21.57 -10.50
CA ILE A 289 -10.41 22.68 -11.00
C ILE A 289 -11.47 23.14 -10.00
N SER A 290 -11.84 22.27 -9.05
CA SER A 290 -12.68 22.56 -7.89
C SER A 290 -12.39 21.59 -6.77
#